data_AF-A0A382RDY8-F1
#
_entry.id   AF-A0A382RDY8-F1
#
_cell.length_a   1.000
_cell.length_b   1.000
_cell.length_c   1.000
_cell.angle_alpha   90.00
_cell.angle_beta   90.00
_cell.angle_gamma   90.00
#
_symmetry.space_group_name_H-M   'P 1'
#
loop_
_entity.id
_entity.type
_entity.pdbx_description
1 polymer ?
#
loop_
_entity_poly.entity_id
_entity_poly.type
_entity_poly.pdbx_seq_one_letter_code
_entity_poly.pdbx_strand_id
1 'polypeptide(L)'
;AIGISPVVVFNLMSKGASFARTGDIATSNSNILENVLGRIDHFVAVLTGNSHLWYLGSSPGNRLWLWALIISLIVSITSAVCHQTRSQKNFVLLLLLLTSLLQVPFTPTPSGLFPHHLAIFAPLWTTLVAVSITSIPRLLLQIYPLSKNYHFTMLIVIAWAFTTLITKDLHTNIKMHATLGKVGGESPHTDAIYTLANHLDRMRPQNTVALDWGFAPQVQFLTNERIKPQEVFGFTEKTDAGFVERLDHFNPDNDTVYVLHTEAKSFINRRTDFALYTSSRGRHLENIGTISQSSGTPIFEIFVANKEK
;
A
#
# COMPACT_ATOMS: atom_id res chain seq x y z
N ALA A 1 10.05 -28.59 10.21
CA ALA A 1 9.90 -27.13 10.20
C ALA A 1 10.37 -26.61 8.84
N ILE A 2 9.46 -26.20 7.96
CA ILE A 2 9.77 -25.79 6.58
C ILE A 2 10.01 -24.27 6.54
N GLY A 3 10.74 -23.73 7.54
CA GLY A 3 10.77 -22.30 7.91
C GLY A 3 10.90 -21.32 6.73
N ILE A 4 12.13 -20.91 6.41
CA ILE A 4 12.41 -20.05 5.25
C ILE A 4 12.75 -20.85 3.99
N SER A 5 12.65 -22.18 4.05
CA SER A 5 13.06 -23.10 2.99
C SER A 5 12.42 -22.79 1.63
N PRO A 6 11.11 -22.48 1.53
CA PRO A 6 10.47 -22.12 0.26
C PRO A 6 11.03 -20.82 -0.34
N VAL A 7 11.38 -19.84 0.50
CA VAL A 7 11.97 -18.56 0.07
C VAL A 7 13.39 -18.77 -0.45
N VAL A 8 14.17 -19.64 0.20
CA VAL A 8 15.51 -20.02 -0.25
C VAL A 8 15.45 -20.76 -1.58
N VAL A 9 14.55 -21.75 -1.71
CA VAL A 9 14.35 -22.50 -2.96
C VAL A 9 13.90 -21.57 -4.09
N PHE A 10 12.93 -20.69 -3.84
CA PHE A 10 12.51 -19.69 -4.83
C PHE A 10 13.66 -18.79 -5.28
N ASN A 11 14.47 -18.28 -4.34
CA ASN A 11 15.60 -17.42 -4.69
C ASN A 11 16.71 -18.17 -5.44
N LEU A 12 16.98 -19.43 -5.11
CA LEU A 12 17.93 -20.25 -5.86
C LEU A 12 17.41 -20.51 -7.29
N MET A 13 16.15 -20.90 -7.44
CA MET A 13 15.53 -21.17 -8.75
C MET A 13 15.42 -19.92 -9.61
N SER A 14 15.12 -18.77 -8.99
CA SER A 14 14.97 -17.48 -9.68
C SER A 14 16.29 -16.70 -9.82
N LYS A 15 17.43 -17.30 -9.46
CA LYS A 15 18.76 -16.65 -9.48
C LYS A 15 18.79 -15.31 -8.72
N GLY A 16 18.11 -15.25 -7.58
CA GLY A 16 18.05 -14.07 -6.72
C GLY A 16 17.08 -12.99 -7.21
N ALA A 17 16.01 -13.35 -7.92
CA ALA A 17 15.04 -12.37 -8.44
C ALA A 17 14.40 -11.49 -7.36
N SER A 18 14.23 -12.00 -6.12
CA SER A 18 13.78 -11.17 -4.99
C SER A 18 14.79 -10.06 -4.65
N PHE A 19 16.09 -10.32 -4.81
CA PHE A 19 17.14 -9.36 -4.51
C PHE A 19 17.43 -8.41 -5.68
N ALA A 20 17.23 -8.86 -6.92
CA ALA A 20 17.42 -8.03 -8.11
C ALA A 20 16.57 -6.75 -8.05
N ARG A 21 15.28 -6.87 -7.72
CA ARG A 21 14.40 -5.71 -7.56
C ARG A 21 14.69 -4.87 -6.32
N THR A 22 15.41 -5.42 -5.32
CA THR A 22 15.74 -4.66 -4.10
C THR A 22 16.73 -3.53 -4.43
N GLY A 23 17.60 -3.72 -5.43
CA GLY A 23 18.52 -2.69 -5.93
C GLY A 23 17.81 -1.57 -6.72
N ASP A 24 16.87 -1.92 -7.59
CA ASP A 24 16.08 -0.94 -8.39
C ASP A 24 15.19 -0.02 -7.54
N ILE A 25 14.99 -0.42 -6.29
CA ILE A 25 14.05 0.13 -5.34
C ILE A 25 14.71 1.16 -4.39
N ALA A 26 16.04 1.17 -4.31
CA ALA A 26 16.76 2.22 -3.62
C ALA A 26 16.67 3.52 -4.45
N THR A 27 16.22 4.64 -3.86
CA THR A 27 16.18 5.94 -4.57
C THR A 27 17.56 6.33 -5.09
N SER A 28 18.60 5.80 -4.43
CA SER A 28 19.95 5.74 -4.95
C SER A 28 20.66 4.49 -4.44
N ASN A 29 21.30 3.75 -5.35
CA ASN A 29 22.19 2.62 -5.02
C ASN A 29 23.41 3.02 -4.17
N SER A 30 23.71 4.32 -4.06
CA SER A 30 24.85 4.85 -3.30
C SER A 30 24.47 5.59 -2.01
N ASN A 31 23.19 5.92 -1.77
CA ASN A 31 22.78 6.72 -0.61
C ASN A 31 21.95 5.93 0.40
N ILE A 32 22.61 5.09 1.19
CA ILE A 32 21.99 4.25 2.22
C ILE A 32 21.19 5.09 3.23
N LEU A 33 21.67 6.28 3.60
CA LEU A 33 21.02 7.14 4.59
C LEU A 33 19.65 7.63 4.11
N GLU A 34 19.56 8.10 2.87
CA GLU A 34 18.31 8.58 2.27
C GLU A 34 17.28 7.46 2.19
N ASN A 35 17.71 6.25 1.81
CA ASN A 35 16.85 5.07 1.79
C ASN A 35 16.31 4.75 3.20
N VAL A 36 17.15 4.81 4.23
CA VAL A 36 16.73 4.57 5.63
C VAL A 36 15.76 5.66 6.11
N LEU A 37 16.04 6.93 5.84
CA LEU A 37 15.15 8.04 6.21
C LEU A 37 13.78 7.93 5.53
N GLY A 38 13.75 7.63 4.22
CA GLY A 38 12.49 7.39 3.51
C GLY A 38 11.69 6.21 4.11
N ARG A 39 12.37 5.19 4.68
CA ARG A 39 11.67 4.11 5.38
C ARG A 39 11.08 4.52 6.71
N ILE A 40 11.80 5.37 7.45
CA ILE A 40 11.28 5.95 8.67
C ILE A 40 10.03 6.77 8.35
N ASP A 41 10.03 7.56 7.27
CA ASP A 41 8.87 8.32 6.84
C ASP A 41 7.68 7.43 6.49
N HIS A 42 7.91 6.32 5.75
CA HIS A 42 6.87 5.33 5.45
C HIS A 42 6.32 4.68 6.72
N PHE A 43 7.19 4.33 7.68
CA PHE A 43 6.78 3.77 8.96
C PHE A 43 5.94 4.76 9.76
N VAL A 44 6.36 6.02 9.85
CA VAL A 44 5.60 7.07 10.54
C VAL A 44 4.25 7.30 9.87
N ALA A 45 4.19 7.28 8.53
CA ALA A 45 2.94 7.39 7.77
C ALA A 45 1.96 6.28 8.15
N VAL A 46 2.43 5.04 8.24
CA VAL A 46 1.60 3.88 8.61
C VAL A 46 1.23 3.90 10.09
N LEU A 47 2.20 4.12 10.97
CA LEU A 47 2.01 4.22 12.43
C LEU A 47 0.95 5.25 12.79
N THR A 48 1.00 6.40 12.14
CA THR A 48 0.06 7.51 12.40
C THR A 48 -1.18 7.45 11.50
N GLY A 49 -1.25 6.57 10.50
CA GLY A 49 -2.31 6.59 9.49
C GLY A 49 -2.40 7.91 8.71
N ASN A 50 -1.34 8.72 8.71
CA ASN A 50 -1.25 9.99 7.99
C ASN A 50 -0.54 9.78 6.66
N SER A 51 -1.08 10.31 5.56
CA SER A 51 -0.55 10.13 4.20
C SER A 51 -0.40 8.67 3.72
N HIS A 52 -0.95 7.70 4.44
CA HIS A 52 -0.86 6.27 4.12
C HIS A 52 -2.08 5.78 3.33
N LEU A 53 -3.29 6.18 3.77
CA LEU A 53 -4.56 5.77 3.18
C LEU A 53 -5.17 6.88 2.31
N TRP A 54 -4.33 7.72 1.71
CA TRP A 54 -4.75 8.87 0.92
C TRP A 54 -5.69 8.48 -0.24
N TYR A 55 -5.54 7.27 -0.78
CA TYR A 55 -6.34 6.74 -1.87
C TYR A 55 -7.80 6.45 -1.48
N LEU A 56 -8.15 6.54 -0.18
CA LEU A 56 -9.54 6.51 0.30
C LEU A 56 -10.19 7.90 0.32
N GLY A 57 -9.54 8.91 -0.28
CA GLY A 57 -10.00 10.30 -0.34
C GLY A 57 -9.61 11.15 0.87
N SER A 58 -9.14 10.55 1.98
CA SER A 58 -8.57 11.29 3.10
C SER A 58 -7.67 10.40 3.96
N SER A 59 -6.68 11.00 4.62
CA SER A 59 -5.80 10.32 5.58
C SER A 59 -5.61 11.17 6.84
N PRO A 60 -6.67 11.41 7.64
CA PRO A 60 -6.61 12.37 8.75
C PRO A 60 -5.64 11.96 9.87
N GLY A 61 -5.37 10.65 9.99
CA GLY A 61 -4.37 10.09 10.89
C GLY A 61 -4.60 10.34 12.38
N ASN A 62 -3.71 9.78 13.19
CA ASN A 62 -3.63 9.96 14.63
C ASN A 62 -2.16 10.05 15.04
N ARG A 63 -1.66 11.29 15.14
CA ARG A 63 -0.27 11.58 15.53
C ARG A 63 0.06 11.15 16.97
N LEU A 64 -0.93 10.85 17.80
CA LEU A 64 -0.70 10.36 19.16
C LEU A 64 0.02 9.00 19.17
N TRP A 65 -0.15 8.19 18.11
CA TRP A 65 0.58 6.92 17.96
C TRP A 65 2.10 7.09 17.92
N LEU A 66 2.60 8.20 17.36
CA LEU A 66 4.04 8.49 17.35
C LEU A 66 4.55 8.67 18.79
N TRP A 67 3.86 9.47 19.59
CA TRP A 67 4.20 9.69 20.99
C TRP A 67 4.04 8.44 21.84
N ALA A 68 2.94 7.69 21.64
CA ALA A 68 2.71 6.43 22.32
C ALA A 68 3.85 5.44 22.07
N LEU A 69 4.31 5.32 20.82
CA LEU A 69 5.44 4.46 20.47
C LEU A 69 6.76 4.95 21.07
N ILE A 70 7.07 6.25 20.99
CA ILE A 70 8.32 6.82 21.56
C ILE A 70 8.38 6.56 23.07
N ILE A 71 7.30 6.86 23.81
CA ILE A 71 7.23 6.59 25.25
C ILE A 71 7.42 5.10 25.51
N SER A 72 6.78 4.26 24.70
CA SER A 72 6.85 2.80 24.88
C SER A 72 8.24 2.23 24.59
N LEU A 73 8.98 2.79 23.63
CA LEU A 73 10.37 2.45 23.37
C LEU A 73 11.25 2.81 24.57
N ILE A 74 11.14 4.05 25.08
CA ILE A 74 11.89 4.51 26.25
C ILE A 74 11.63 3.61 27.46
N VAL A 75 10.36 3.29 27.73
CA VAL A 75 9.96 2.43 28.84
C VAL A 75 10.48 1.00 28.67
N SER A 76 10.37 0.43 27.47
CA SER A 76 10.86 -0.93 27.20
C SER A 76 12.38 -1.03 27.30
N ILE A 77 13.12 -0.05 26.77
CA ILE A 77 14.59 0.02 26.87
C ILE A 77 15.01 0.17 28.33
N THR A 78 14.42 1.11 29.06
CA THR A 78 14.72 1.33 30.49
C THR A 78 14.43 0.06 31.30
N SER A 79 13.29 -0.58 31.06
CA SER A 79 12.94 -1.84 31.71
C SER A 79 13.91 -2.97 31.37
N ALA A 80 14.35 -3.09 30.11
CA ALA A 80 15.33 -4.09 29.68
C ALA A 80 16.70 -3.90 30.33
N VAL A 81 17.19 -2.65 30.41
CA VAL A 81 18.48 -2.33 31.02
C VAL A 81 18.45 -2.51 32.53
N CYS A 82 17.42 -2.00 33.22
CA CYS A 82 17.35 -2.04 34.68
C CYS A 82 16.94 -3.41 35.26
N HIS A 83 16.24 -4.25 34.49
CA HIS A 83 15.65 -5.51 34.97
C HIS A 83 15.94 -6.71 34.06
N GLN A 84 17.19 -6.85 33.63
CA GLN A 84 17.67 -7.81 32.60
C GLN A 84 17.09 -9.23 32.70
N THR A 85 16.93 -9.81 33.89
CA THR A 85 16.40 -11.18 34.06
C THR A 85 14.88 -11.29 34.05
N ARG A 86 14.15 -10.21 34.39
CA ARG A 86 12.66 -10.18 34.43
C ARG A 86 12.02 -9.52 33.20
N SER A 87 12.83 -8.92 32.32
CA SER A 87 12.40 -8.10 31.19
C SER A 87 12.53 -8.79 29.82
N GLN A 88 12.69 -10.13 29.80
CA GLN A 88 12.84 -10.89 28.55
C GLN A 88 11.74 -10.57 27.51
N LYS A 89 10.50 -10.34 27.96
CA LYS A 89 9.38 -9.98 27.07
C LYS A 89 9.60 -8.63 26.36
N ASN A 90 10.03 -7.59 27.09
CA ASN A 90 10.28 -6.27 26.51
C ASN A 90 11.47 -6.31 25.55
N PHE A 91 12.52 -7.04 25.92
CA PHE A 91 13.68 -7.25 25.06
C PHE A 91 13.31 -7.98 23.75
N VAL A 92 12.51 -9.06 23.84
CA VAL A 92 12.04 -9.80 22.66
C VAL A 92 11.16 -8.92 21.77
N LEU A 93 10.24 -8.13 22.34
CA LEU A 93 9.40 -7.22 21.55
C LEU A 93 10.22 -6.12 20.86
N LEU A 94 11.23 -5.56 21.53
CA LEU A 94 12.17 -4.61 20.93
C LEU A 94 12.94 -5.26 19.76
N LEU A 95 13.46 -6.48 19.97
CA LEU A 95 14.19 -7.19 18.93
C LEU A 95 13.29 -7.54 17.73
N LEU A 96 12.05 -7.98 17.98
CA LEU A 96 11.07 -8.23 16.94
C LEU A 96 10.71 -6.95 16.17
N LEU A 97 10.56 -5.81 16.85
CA LEU A 97 10.27 -4.54 16.19
C LEU A 97 11.44 -4.12 15.30
N LEU A 98 12.66 -4.17 15.83
CA LEU A 98 13.88 -3.80 15.08
C LEU A 98 14.07 -4.71 13.87
N THR A 99 13.95 -6.03 14.04
CA THR A 99 14.07 -6.98 12.94
C THR A 99 12.97 -6.80 11.90
N SER A 100 11.73 -6.52 12.31
CA SER A 100 10.62 -6.22 11.39
C SER A 100 10.89 -4.97 10.57
N LEU A 101 11.34 -3.88 11.20
CA LEU A 101 11.72 -2.64 10.51
C LEU A 101 12.89 -2.85 9.53
N LEU A 102 13.84 -3.72 9.88
CA LEU A 102 14.95 -4.10 9.01
C LEU A 102 14.54 -5.04 7.87
N GLN A 103 13.42 -5.76 7.99
CA GLN A 103 12.93 -6.70 6.98
C GLN A 103 12.07 -6.04 5.89
N VAL A 104 11.33 -4.98 6.21
CA VAL A 104 10.46 -4.27 5.25
C VAL A 104 11.21 -3.80 3.99
N PRO A 105 12.47 -3.36 4.07
CA PRO A 105 13.24 -3.02 2.87
C PRO A 105 13.37 -4.15 1.85
N PHE A 106 13.24 -5.41 2.29
CA PHE A 106 13.43 -6.62 1.49
C PHE A 106 12.13 -7.25 0.98
N THR A 107 11.00 -6.52 1.03
CA THR A 107 9.74 -6.96 0.40
C THR A 107 9.52 -6.20 -0.92
N PRO A 108 10.15 -6.63 -2.04
CA PRO A 108 9.97 -5.99 -3.32
C PRO A 108 8.55 -6.24 -3.85
N THR A 109 7.87 -5.19 -4.32
CA THR A 109 6.63 -5.35 -5.10
C THR A 109 6.76 -4.68 -6.46
N PRO A 110 6.02 -5.13 -7.48
CA PRO A 110 6.05 -4.53 -8.82
C PRO A 110 5.70 -3.05 -8.85
N SER A 111 4.97 -2.59 -7.84
CA SER A 111 4.51 -1.21 -7.70
C SER A 111 5.46 -0.36 -6.84
N GLY A 112 6.60 -0.91 -6.38
CA GLY A 112 7.59 -0.20 -5.56
C GLY A 112 7.46 -0.46 -4.05
N LEU A 113 7.92 0.48 -3.24
CA LEU A 113 7.96 0.38 -1.77
C LEU A 113 6.84 1.16 -1.10
N PHE A 114 5.60 0.82 -1.41
CA PHE A 114 4.51 1.54 -0.78
C PHE A 114 4.49 1.34 0.74
N PRO A 115 4.15 2.40 1.50
CA PRO A 115 4.08 2.32 2.96
C PRO A 115 3.17 1.20 3.47
N HIS A 116 2.14 0.80 2.72
CA HIS A 116 1.15 -0.20 3.17
C HIS A 116 1.69 -1.57 3.52
N HIS A 117 2.85 -1.97 2.98
CA HIS A 117 3.50 -3.22 3.41
C HIS A 117 3.89 -3.22 4.89
N LEU A 118 4.13 -2.05 5.48
CA LEU A 118 4.43 -1.93 6.92
C LEU A 118 3.21 -2.27 7.79
N ALA A 119 2.00 -2.15 7.25
CA ALA A 119 0.77 -2.39 8.02
C ALA A 119 0.67 -3.81 8.56
N ILE A 120 1.36 -4.79 7.96
CA ILE A 120 1.43 -6.17 8.48
C ILE A 120 2.04 -6.24 9.88
N PHE A 121 2.89 -5.27 10.24
CA PHE A 121 3.52 -5.19 11.55
C PHE A 121 2.69 -4.39 12.56
N ALA A 122 1.48 -3.94 12.22
CA ALA A 122 0.61 -3.22 13.14
C ALA A 122 0.35 -3.89 14.49
N PRO A 123 0.14 -5.22 14.55
CA PRO A 123 0.04 -5.93 15.82
C PRO A 123 1.28 -5.79 16.70
N LEU A 124 2.47 -5.60 16.12
CA LEU A 124 3.72 -5.57 16.86
C LEU A 124 3.93 -4.27 17.64
N TRP A 125 3.81 -3.11 16.98
CA TRP A 125 3.97 -1.82 17.69
C TRP A 125 2.81 -1.55 18.64
N THR A 126 1.58 -1.98 18.31
CA THR A 126 0.44 -1.90 19.24
C THR A 126 0.68 -2.76 20.48
N THR A 127 1.22 -3.97 20.33
CA THR A 127 1.61 -4.83 21.45
C THR A 127 2.72 -4.21 22.28
N LEU A 128 3.75 -3.64 21.66
CA LEU A 128 4.82 -2.93 22.37
C LEU A 128 4.25 -1.80 23.23
N VAL A 129 3.34 -1.00 22.68
CA VAL A 129 2.67 0.08 23.43
C VAL A 129 1.89 -0.47 24.62
N ALA A 130 1.07 -1.50 24.40
CA ALA A 130 0.28 -2.12 25.46
C ALA A 130 1.15 -2.69 26.59
N VAL A 131 2.22 -3.42 26.25
CA VAL A 131 3.11 -4.04 27.24
C VAL A 131 3.92 -3.00 28.00
N SER A 132 4.48 -1.99 27.32
CA SER A 132 5.26 -0.93 27.95
C SER A 132 4.46 -0.20 29.02
N ILE A 133 3.16 0.03 28.80
CA ILE A 133 2.31 0.73 29.76
C ILE A 133 2.21 -0.01 31.10
N THR A 134 2.21 -1.35 31.11
CA THR A 134 2.22 -2.14 32.35
C THR A 134 3.54 -2.04 33.14
N SER A 135 4.57 -1.49 32.53
CA SER A 135 5.90 -1.29 33.13
C SER A 135 6.07 0.12 33.70
N ILE A 136 5.30 1.11 33.22
CA ILE A 136 5.38 2.51 33.65
C ILE A 136 5.23 2.65 35.18
N PRO A 137 4.19 2.08 35.83
CA PRO A 137 4.00 2.32 37.25
C PRO A 137 5.15 1.81 38.12
N ARG A 138 5.75 0.68 37.71
CA ARG A 138 6.86 0.04 38.41
C ARG A 138 8.16 0.81 38.27
N LEU A 139 8.46 1.36 37.09
CA LEU A 139 9.65 2.18 36.87
C LEU A 139 9.59 3.49 37.65
N LEU A 140 8.43 4.15 37.68
CA LEU A 140 8.25 5.40 38.41
C LEU A 140 8.41 5.23 39.94
N LEU A 141 7.94 4.11 40.51
CA LEU A 141 8.14 3.78 41.93
C LEU A 141 9.60 3.57 42.32
N GLN A 142 10.48 3.27 41.36
CA GLN A 142 11.92 3.12 41.63
C GLN A 142 12.64 4.47 41.67
N ILE A 143 12.08 5.49 41.04
CA ILE A 143 12.70 6.82 40.90
C ILE A 143 12.15 7.78 41.96
N TYR A 144 10.86 7.66 42.29
CA TYR A 144 10.18 8.59 43.18
C TYR A 144 9.49 7.89 44.37
N PRO A 145 9.63 8.41 45.60
CA PRO A 145 8.80 7.99 46.73
C PRO A 145 7.39 8.53 46.54
N LEU A 146 6.46 7.65 46.15
CA LEU A 146 5.11 8.03 45.74
C LEU A 146 4.07 7.79 46.86
N SER A 147 2.96 8.53 46.80
CA SER A 147 1.89 8.51 47.81
C SER A 147 1.09 7.20 47.80
N LYS A 148 0.30 6.94 48.86
CA LYS A 148 -0.60 5.77 48.94
C LYS A 148 -1.61 5.67 47.78
N ASN A 149 -1.98 6.80 47.18
CA ASN A 149 -2.98 6.86 46.10
C ASN A 149 -2.36 6.68 44.71
N TYR A 150 -1.05 6.46 44.62
CA TYR A 150 -0.30 6.41 43.36
C TYR A 150 -0.86 5.42 42.33
N HIS A 151 -1.18 4.20 42.75
CA HIS A 151 -1.71 3.18 41.83
C HIS A 151 -3.05 3.61 41.22
N PHE A 152 -3.91 4.27 42.00
CA PHE A 152 -5.18 4.79 41.52
C PHE A 152 -4.99 5.97 40.56
N THR A 153 -4.09 6.92 40.89
CA THR A 153 -3.74 8.02 39.99
C THR A 153 -3.16 7.51 38.67
N MET A 154 -2.26 6.53 38.70
CA MET A 154 -1.70 5.93 37.48
C MET A 154 -2.77 5.22 36.65
N LEU A 155 -3.71 4.52 37.28
CA LEU A 155 -4.82 3.90 36.59
C LEU A 155 -5.66 4.95 35.85
N ILE A 156 -5.96 6.09 36.48
CA ILE A 156 -6.68 7.19 35.82
C ILE A 156 -5.89 7.75 34.64
N VAL A 157 -4.59 8.03 34.82
CA VAL A 157 -3.74 8.59 33.75
C VAL A 157 -3.64 7.63 32.57
N ILE A 158 -3.42 6.34 32.83
CA ILE A 158 -3.35 5.29 31.79
C ILE A 158 -4.69 5.16 31.08
N ALA A 159 -5.79 5.07 31.83
CA ALA A 159 -7.14 4.96 31.27
C ALA A 159 -7.48 6.17 30.40
N TRP A 160 -7.14 7.39 30.86
CA TRP A 160 -7.33 8.62 30.09
C TRP A 160 -6.51 8.60 28.80
N ALA A 161 -5.21 8.28 28.86
CA ALA A 161 -4.33 8.23 27.69
C ALA A 161 -4.83 7.22 26.64
N PHE A 162 -5.24 6.02 27.06
CA PHE A 162 -5.83 5.02 26.17
C PHE A 162 -7.14 5.48 25.57
N THR A 163 -8.03 6.04 26.38
CA THR A 163 -9.32 6.53 25.93
C THR A 163 -9.12 7.63 24.88
N THR A 164 -8.17 8.55 25.10
CA THR A 164 -7.82 9.57 24.11
C THR A 164 -7.26 8.97 22.82
N LEU A 165 -6.36 8.00 22.91
CA LEU A 165 -5.78 7.33 21.73
C LEU A 165 -6.86 6.63 20.90
N ILE A 166 -7.69 5.81 21.54
CA ILE A 166 -8.79 5.05 20.91
C ILE A 166 -9.86 5.99 20.36
N THR A 167 -10.25 7.03 21.10
CA THR A 167 -11.25 8.01 20.63
C THR A 167 -10.75 8.73 19.39
N LYS A 168 -9.44 9.01 19.31
CA LYS A 168 -8.85 9.65 18.13
C LYS A 168 -8.80 8.70 16.94
N ASP A 169 -8.50 7.41 17.15
CA ASP A 169 -8.59 6.39 16.10
C ASP A 169 -10.02 6.24 15.58
N LEU A 170 -11.01 6.18 16.49
CA LEU A 170 -12.42 6.11 16.12
C LEU A 170 -12.86 7.33 15.30
N HIS A 171 -12.47 8.54 15.73
CA HIS A 171 -12.75 9.77 14.99
C HIS A 171 -12.13 9.73 13.58
N THR A 172 -10.88 9.27 13.46
CA THR A 172 -10.18 9.13 12.19
C THR A 172 -10.87 8.11 11.27
N ASN A 173 -11.30 6.97 11.80
CA ASN A 173 -12.04 5.96 11.04
C ASN A 173 -13.40 6.49 10.57
N ILE A 174 -14.17 7.15 11.44
CA ILE A 174 -15.46 7.76 11.08
C ILE A 174 -15.27 8.78 9.95
N LYS A 175 -14.29 9.69 10.10
CA LYS A 175 -14.01 10.71 9.09
C LYS A 175 -13.60 10.09 7.76
N MET A 176 -12.75 9.05 7.80
CA MET A 176 -12.30 8.35 6.61
C MET A 176 -13.47 7.65 5.89
N HIS A 177 -14.32 6.93 6.61
CA HIS A 177 -15.52 6.30 6.03
C HIS A 177 -16.50 7.32 5.46
N ALA A 178 -16.71 8.44 6.15
CA ALA A 178 -17.57 9.51 5.67
C ALA A 178 -17.03 10.16 4.39
N THR A 179 -15.71 10.30 4.26
CA THR A 179 -15.08 10.78 3.01
C THR A 179 -15.21 9.73 1.91
N LEU A 180 -14.86 8.46 2.19
CA LEU A 180 -14.92 7.38 1.21
C LEU A 180 -16.34 7.23 0.63
N GLY A 181 -17.37 7.32 1.48
CA GLY A 181 -18.77 7.30 1.03
C GLY A 181 -19.19 8.51 0.18
N LYS A 182 -18.44 9.60 0.18
CA LYS A 182 -18.70 10.79 -0.65
C LYS A 182 -17.94 10.77 -1.97
N VAL A 183 -16.67 10.37 -1.94
CA VAL A 183 -15.80 10.48 -3.13
C VAL A 183 -15.64 9.17 -3.90
N GLY A 184 -15.97 8.02 -3.29
CA GLY A 184 -15.83 6.70 -3.91
C GLY A 184 -14.40 6.15 -3.89
N GLY A 185 -13.43 6.95 -3.45
CA GLY A 185 -12.00 6.65 -3.42
C GLY A 185 -11.22 7.56 -4.37
N GLU A 186 -9.95 7.23 -4.62
CA GLU A 186 -9.05 8.00 -5.47
C GLU A 186 -8.15 7.11 -6.32
N SER A 187 -7.80 7.63 -7.49
CA SER A 187 -6.89 6.99 -8.46
C SER A 187 -7.36 5.56 -8.82
N PRO A 188 -6.63 4.44 -8.64
CA PRO A 188 -7.13 3.12 -9.06
C PRO A 188 -8.00 2.47 -7.98
N HIS A 189 -8.09 3.08 -6.78
CA HIS A 189 -8.81 2.59 -5.61
C HIS A 189 -10.14 3.31 -5.48
N THR A 190 -10.91 3.29 -6.56
CA THR A 190 -12.13 4.08 -6.72
C THR A 190 -13.30 3.21 -7.13
N ASP A 191 -14.50 3.64 -6.76
CA ASP A 191 -15.76 2.95 -7.05
C ASP A 191 -16.11 2.90 -8.55
N ALA A 192 -15.43 3.69 -9.39
CA ALA A 192 -15.51 3.61 -10.84
C ALA A 192 -15.23 2.18 -11.37
N ILE A 193 -14.49 1.36 -10.61
CA ILE A 193 -14.19 -0.03 -10.98
C ILE A 193 -15.45 -0.89 -11.14
N TYR A 194 -16.49 -0.65 -10.32
CA TYR A 194 -17.76 -1.37 -10.45
C TYR A 194 -18.48 -1.02 -11.75
N THR A 195 -18.47 0.27 -12.12
CA THR A 195 -19.06 0.75 -13.37
C THR A 195 -18.28 0.24 -14.57
N LEU A 196 -16.93 0.23 -14.51
CA LEU A 196 -16.08 -0.34 -15.55
C LEU A 196 -16.36 -1.83 -15.75
N ALA A 197 -16.36 -2.62 -14.68
CA ALA A 197 -16.63 -4.06 -14.73
C ALA A 197 -18.01 -4.34 -15.34
N ASN A 198 -19.04 -3.63 -14.88
CA ASN A 198 -20.40 -3.75 -15.41
C ASN A 198 -20.50 -3.31 -16.88
N HIS A 199 -19.76 -2.28 -17.29
CA HIS A 199 -19.75 -1.79 -18.67
C HIS A 199 -19.13 -2.85 -19.61
N LEU A 200 -17.98 -3.40 -19.24
CA LEU A 200 -17.30 -4.44 -20.02
C LEU A 200 -18.13 -5.74 -20.07
N ASP A 201 -18.74 -6.16 -18.95
CA ASP A 201 -19.57 -7.37 -18.88
C ASP A 201 -20.87 -7.26 -19.71
N ARG A 202 -21.41 -6.04 -19.87
CA ARG A 202 -22.51 -5.78 -20.81
C ARG A 202 -22.08 -5.78 -22.26
N MET A 203 -20.91 -5.19 -22.55
CA MET A 203 -20.36 -5.10 -23.91
C MET A 203 -19.94 -6.48 -24.44
N ARG A 204 -19.42 -7.35 -23.57
CA ARG A 204 -18.92 -8.69 -23.89
C ARG A 204 -17.92 -8.68 -25.07
N PRO A 205 -16.87 -7.84 -25.04
CA PRO A 205 -15.87 -7.84 -26.09
C PRO A 205 -15.15 -9.19 -26.12
N GLN A 206 -14.70 -9.63 -27.30
CA GLN A 206 -13.90 -10.86 -27.38
C GLN A 206 -12.58 -10.73 -26.63
N ASN A 207 -11.94 -9.57 -26.75
CA ASN A 207 -10.68 -9.28 -26.06
C ASN A 207 -10.80 -8.00 -25.25
N THR A 208 -10.28 -8.02 -24.02
CA THR A 208 -10.08 -6.81 -23.23
C THR A 208 -8.60 -6.70 -22.90
N VAL A 209 -8.02 -5.55 -23.20
CA VAL A 209 -6.60 -5.26 -22.99
C VAL A 209 -6.47 -4.16 -21.95
N ALA A 210 -5.73 -4.44 -20.89
CA ALA A 210 -5.36 -3.48 -19.87
C ALA A 210 -4.01 -2.84 -20.23
N LEU A 211 -4.05 -1.54 -20.54
CA LEU A 211 -2.89 -0.74 -20.92
C LEU A 211 -2.34 0.09 -19.75
N ASP A 212 -2.89 -0.07 -18.56
CA ASP A 212 -2.38 0.49 -17.33
C ASP A 212 -2.59 -0.51 -16.17
N TRP A 213 -1.86 -0.33 -15.08
CA TRP A 213 -1.88 -1.21 -13.93
C TRP A 213 -3.03 -0.90 -12.97
N GLY A 214 -3.53 -1.92 -12.27
CA GLY A 214 -4.32 -1.73 -11.06
C GLY A 214 -5.83 -1.90 -11.19
N PHE A 215 -6.35 -2.41 -12.31
CA PHE A 215 -7.79 -2.70 -12.47
C PHE A 215 -8.13 -4.09 -13.02
N ALA A 216 -7.21 -4.79 -13.69
CA ALA A 216 -7.51 -6.07 -14.34
C ALA A 216 -7.96 -7.17 -13.36
N PRO A 217 -7.28 -7.41 -12.21
CA PRO A 217 -7.74 -8.39 -11.23
C PRO A 217 -9.12 -8.07 -10.64
N GLN A 218 -9.42 -6.78 -10.45
CA GLN A 218 -10.70 -6.34 -9.90
C GLN A 218 -11.84 -6.56 -10.90
N VAL A 219 -11.61 -6.27 -12.19
CA VAL A 219 -12.58 -6.59 -13.25
C VAL A 219 -12.82 -8.10 -13.34
N GLN A 220 -11.76 -8.92 -13.29
CA GLN A 220 -11.89 -10.39 -13.28
C GLN A 220 -12.75 -10.85 -12.09
N PHE A 221 -12.45 -10.36 -10.89
CA PHE A 221 -13.22 -10.70 -9.69
C PHE A 221 -14.68 -10.27 -9.79
N LEU A 222 -14.95 -9.02 -10.14
CA LEU A 222 -16.31 -8.45 -10.18
C LEU A 222 -17.19 -9.05 -11.29
N THR A 223 -16.57 -9.49 -12.38
CA THR A 223 -17.27 -10.16 -13.48
C THR A 223 -17.29 -11.69 -13.33
N ASN A 224 -16.82 -12.23 -12.20
CA ASN A 224 -16.67 -13.67 -11.98
C ASN A 224 -15.98 -14.35 -13.18
N GLU A 225 -14.82 -13.84 -13.56
CA GLU A 225 -13.96 -14.33 -14.64
C GLU A 225 -14.57 -14.24 -16.06
N ARG A 226 -15.75 -13.62 -16.25
CA ARG A 226 -16.33 -13.46 -17.60
C ARG A 226 -15.53 -12.49 -18.46
N ILE A 227 -15.01 -11.43 -17.85
CA ILE A 227 -14.11 -10.48 -18.50
C ILE A 227 -12.72 -10.66 -17.91
N LYS A 228 -11.73 -10.94 -18.76
CA LYS A 228 -10.34 -11.17 -18.35
C LYS A 228 -9.39 -10.21 -19.04
N PRO A 229 -9.27 -8.96 -18.53
CA PRO A 229 -8.36 -8.00 -19.13
C PRO A 229 -6.93 -8.53 -19.10
N GLN A 230 -6.26 -8.48 -20.25
CA GLN A 230 -4.88 -8.91 -20.41
C GLN A 230 -3.96 -7.72 -20.19
N GLU A 231 -3.08 -7.80 -19.19
CA GLU A 231 -2.13 -6.74 -18.86
C GLU A 231 -0.95 -6.75 -19.83
N VAL A 232 -0.83 -5.70 -20.66
CA VAL A 232 0.23 -5.62 -21.68
C VAL A 232 1.23 -4.47 -21.44
N PHE A 233 0.95 -3.59 -20.47
CA PHE A 233 1.70 -2.35 -20.24
C PHE A 233 3.19 -2.52 -19.87
N GLY A 234 3.57 -3.62 -19.21
CA GLY A 234 4.93 -3.85 -18.70
C GLY A 234 5.32 -2.93 -17.52
N PHE A 235 6.18 -3.40 -16.62
CA PHE A 235 6.45 -2.71 -15.33
C PHE A 235 7.58 -1.67 -15.35
N THR A 236 8.16 -1.39 -16.51
CA THR A 236 9.24 -0.41 -16.67
C THR A 236 8.68 0.99 -16.92
N GLU A 237 9.41 2.05 -16.59
CA GLU A 237 8.97 3.41 -16.88
C GLU A 237 8.80 3.65 -18.38
N LYS A 238 9.81 3.26 -19.17
CA LYS A 238 9.77 3.26 -20.64
C LYS A 238 9.15 1.97 -21.17
N THR A 239 8.55 2.05 -22.35
CA THR A 239 8.13 0.87 -23.11
C THR A 239 9.33 -0.02 -23.40
N ASP A 240 9.18 -1.31 -23.09
CA ASP A 240 10.16 -2.33 -23.46
C ASP A 240 9.89 -2.82 -24.89
N ALA A 241 10.87 -3.49 -25.50
CA ALA A 241 10.68 -4.13 -26.81
C ALA A 241 9.50 -5.11 -26.80
N GLY A 242 9.20 -5.71 -25.64
CA GLY A 242 8.07 -6.62 -25.45
C GLY A 242 6.69 -5.95 -25.47
N PHE A 243 6.57 -4.63 -25.34
CA PHE A 243 5.27 -3.94 -25.33
C PHE A 243 4.54 -4.11 -26.66
N VAL A 244 5.25 -3.91 -27.77
CA VAL A 244 4.71 -4.09 -29.13
C VAL A 244 4.35 -5.55 -29.37
N GLU A 245 5.22 -6.47 -28.99
CA GLU A 245 4.99 -7.92 -29.14
C GLU A 245 3.74 -8.39 -28.36
N ARG A 246 3.57 -7.93 -27.12
CA ARG A 246 2.37 -8.22 -26.32
C ARG A 246 1.11 -7.66 -26.96
N LEU A 247 1.18 -6.47 -27.56
CA LEU A 247 0.05 -5.85 -28.26
C LEU A 247 -0.31 -6.55 -29.58
N ASP A 248 0.68 -7.07 -30.31
CA ASP A 248 0.46 -7.75 -31.59
C ASP A 248 -0.38 -9.02 -31.46
N HIS A 249 -0.42 -9.65 -30.28
CA HIS A 249 -1.32 -10.77 -30.00
C HIS A 249 -2.81 -10.38 -30.09
N PHE A 250 -3.11 -9.10 -29.86
CA PHE A 250 -4.46 -8.55 -29.92
C PHE A 250 -4.70 -7.74 -31.19
N ASN A 251 -3.78 -7.85 -32.19
CA ASN A 251 -3.64 -7.06 -33.41
C ASN A 251 -4.91 -6.24 -33.66
N PRO A 252 -4.90 -4.94 -33.35
CA PRO A 252 -6.07 -4.20 -32.93
C PRO A 252 -7.32 -4.59 -33.70
N ASP A 253 -8.10 -5.55 -33.23
CA ASP A 253 -9.30 -5.99 -33.93
C ASP A 253 -10.44 -5.04 -33.55
N ASN A 254 -11.49 -4.96 -34.36
CA ASN A 254 -12.66 -4.15 -34.05
C ASN A 254 -13.43 -4.69 -32.82
N ASP A 255 -13.14 -5.92 -32.39
CA ASP A 255 -13.72 -6.59 -31.22
C ASP A 255 -12.75 -6.62 -30.00
N THR A 256 -11.62 -5.91 -30.11
CA THR A 256 -10.69 -5.70 -28.98
C THR A 256 -10.97 -4.36 -28.33
N VAL A 257 -11.23 -4.39 -27.03
CA VAL A 257 -11.41 -3.20 -26.20
C VAL A 257 -10.16 -2.94 -25.38
N TYR A 258 -9.69 -1.70 -25.45
CA TYR A 258 -8.50 -1.22 -24.74
C TYR A 258 -8.92 -0.31 -23.60
N VAL A 259 -8.44 -0.58 -22.39
CA VAL A 259 -8.78 0.21 -21.20
C VAL A 259 -7.52 0.87 -20.64
N LEU A 260 -7.60 2.18 -20.41
CA LEU A 260 -6.58 2.98 -19.73
C LEU A 260 -7.22 3.74 -18.58
N HIS A 261 -6.41 4.14 -17.59
CA HIS A 261 -6.78 5.29 -16.79
C HIS A 261 -6.68 6.58 -17.62
N THR A 262 -7.36 7.63 -17.18
CA THR A 262 -7.13 8.98 -17.69
C THR A 262 -5.69 9.41 -17.44
N GLU A 263 -5.17 10.32 -18.28
CA GLU A 263 -3.77 10.76 -18.18
C GLU A 263 -3.40 11.28 -16.78
N ALA A 264 -4.31 12.01 -16.13
CA ALA A 264 -4.11 12.53 -14.78
C ALA A 264 -4.12 11.45 -13.68
N LYS A 265 -4.56 10.23 -13.98
CA LYS A 265 -4.72 9.12 -13.03
C LYS A 265 -3.92 7.88 -13.40
N SER A 266 -3.15 7.91 -14.49
CA SER A 266 -2.37 6.76 -14.94
C SER A 266 -1.21 6.43 -14.01
N PHE A 267 -0.98 5.14 -13.76
CA PHE A 267 0.22 4.67 -13.04
C PHE A 267 1.37 4.44 -13.99
N ILE A 268 1.07 3.73 -15.08
CA ILE A 268 1.99 3.43 -16.16
C ILE A 268 1.37 4.03 -17.41
N ASN A 269 1.82 5.24 -17.75
CA ASN A 269 1.27 5.94 -18.90
C ASN A 269 1.76 5.29 -20.21
N ARG A 270 0.85 4.62 -20.92
CA ARG A 270 1.06 4.02 -22.23
C ARG A 270 0.29 4.69 -23.34
N ARG A 271 -0.37 5.83 -23.07
CA ARG A 271 -1.26 6.47 -24.05
C ARG A 271 -0.54 6.83 -25.34
N THR A 272 0.59 7.52 -25.22
CA THR A 272 1.36 7.98 -26.39
C THR A 272 1.95 6.82 -27.18
N ASP A 273 2.56 5.85 -26.49
CA ASP A 273 3.12 4.66 -27.14
C ASP A 273 2.03 3.83 -27.84
N PHE A 274 0.86 3.70 -27.21
CA PHE A 274 -0.28 2.98 -27.78
C PHE A 274 -0.86 3.72 -29.01
N ALA A 275 -0.99 5.04 -28.95
CA ALA A 275 -1.42 5.84 -30.10
C ALA A 275 -0.46 5.66 -31.29
N LEU A 276 0.86 5.77 -31.07
CA LEU A 276 1.87 5.52 -32.09
C LEU A 276 1.81 4.09 -32.65
N TYR A 277 1.63 3.10 -31.77
CA TYR A 277 1.44 1.70 -32.16
C TYR A 277 0.25 1.54 -33.11
N THR A 278 -0.90 2.16 -32.81
CA THR A 278 -2.08 2.08 -33.66
C THR A 278 -1.95 2.83 -34.98
N SER A 279 -1.42 4.06 -34.97
CA SER A 279 -1.23 4.86 -36.19
C SER A 279 -0.24 4.22 -37.15
N SER A 280 0.85 3.60 -36.64
CA SER A 280 1.80 2.85 -37.48
C SER A 280 1.18 1.65 -38.21
N ARG A 281 -0.03 1.22 -37.80
CA ARG A 281 -0.81 0.13 -38.40
C ARG A 281 -2.01 0.63 -39.20
N GLY A 282 -2.07 1.93 -39.53
CA GLY A 282 -3.15 2.53 -40.33
C GLY A 282 -4.50 2.54 -39.61
N ARG A 283 -4.47 2.66 -38.27
CA ARG A 283 -5.65 2.69 -37.42
C ARG A 283 -5.68 3.95 -36.56
N HIS A 284 -6.89 4.39 -36.22
CA HIS A 284 -7.13 5.46 -35.28
C HIS A 284 -7.82 4.92 -34.03
N LEU A 285 -7.50 5.53 -32.89
CA LEU A 285 -8.17 5.23 -31.63
C LEU A 285 -9.47 6.00 -31.53
N GLU A 286 -10.56 5.29 -31.28
CA GLU A 286 -11.86 5.87 -30.97
C GLU A 286 -12.18 5.63 -29.49
N ASN A 287 -12.39 6.70 -28.74
CA ASN A 287 -12.88 6.61 -27.36
C ASN A 287 -14.38 6.28 -27.40
N ILE A 288 -14.72 5.09 -26.93
CA ILE A 288 -16.10 4.58 -26.90
C ILE A 288 -16.75 4.69 -25.52
N GLY A 289 -16.02 5.19 -24.52
CA GLY A 289 -16.54 5.37 -23.18
C GLY A 289 -15.54 5.95 -22.21
N THR A 290 -16.04 6.82 -21.33
CA THR A 290 -15.31 7.33 -20.17
C THR A 290 -16.08 6.93 -18.92
N ILE A 291 -15.39 6.28 -17.98
CA ILE A 291 -15.97 5.86 -16.70
C ILE A 291 -15.47 6.80 -15.61
N SER A 292 -16.41 7.48 -14.96
CA SER A 292 -16.15 8.36 -13.82
C SER A 292 -16.47 7.67 -12.49
N GLN A 293 -15.82 8.14 -11.43
CA GLN A 293 -16.18 7.78 -10.05
C GLN A 293 -17.41 8.55 -9.55
N SER A 294 -17.94 8.20 -8.37
CA SER A 294 -19.16 8.85 -7.84
C SER A 294 -19.07 10.38 -7.69
N SER A 295 -17.86 10.94 -7.53
CA SER A 295 -17.66 12.40 -7.50
C SER A 295 -17.73 13.08 -8.88
N GLY A 296 -17.91 12.31 -9.96
CA GLY A 296 -17.91 12.76 -11.35
C GLY A 296 -16.52 12.82 -12.00
N THR A 297 -15.44 12.61 -11.24
CA THR A 297 -14.07 12.63 -11.77
C THR A 297 -13.84 11.47 -12.73
N PRO A 298 -13.39 11.72 -13.98
CA PRO A 298 -13.05 10.68 -14.94
C PRO A 298 -11.86 9.82 -14.49
N ILE A 299 -12.03 8.50 -14.50
CA ILE A 299 -11.01 7.54 -14.05
C ILE A 299 -10.51 6.68 -15.19
N PHE A 300 -11.42 6.07 -15.96
CA PHE A 300 -11.06 5.17 -17.05
C PHE A 300 -11.53 5.72 -18.39
N GLU A 301 -10.75 5.44 -19.43
CA GLU A 301 -11.13 5.62 -20.82
C GLU A 301 -11.05 4.27 -21.55
N ILE A 302 -12.03 4.05 -22.41
CA ILE A 302 -12.25 2.80 -23.13
C ILE A 302 -12.13 3.12 -24.62
N PHE A 303 -11.26 2.40 -25.31
CA PHE A 303 -10.95 2.61 -26.71
C PHE A 303 -11.16 1.37 -27.56
N VAL A 304 -11.47 1.60 -28.83
CA VAL A 304 -11.31 0.63 -29.92
C VAL A 304 -10.39 1.22 -30.98
N ALA A 305 -9.76 0.35 -31.77
CA ALA A 305 -8.81 0.76 -32.80
C ALA A 305 -9.38 0.46 -34.19
N ASN A 306 -9.93 1.49 -34.83
CA ASN A 306 -10.64 1.37 -36.10
C ASN A 306 -9.72 1.67 -37.29
N LYS A 307 -9.98 1.04 -38.43
CA LYS A 307 -9.27 1.38 -39.69
C LYS A 307 -9.58 2.82 -40.08
N GLU A 308 -8.58 3.53 -40.58
CA GLU A 308 -8.81 4.82 -41.25
C GLU A 308 -9.75 4.62 -42.46
N LYS A 309 -10.69 5.54 -42.64
CA LYS A 309 -11.65 5.53 -43.76
C LYS A 309 -10.99 6.01 -45.05
#